data_AF-A0A0B9A2B8-F1
#
_entry.id   AF-A0A0B9A2B8-F1
#
_cell.length_a   1.000
_cell.length_b   1.000
_cell.length_c   1.000
_cell.angle_alpha   90.00
_cell.angle_beta   90.00
_cell.angle_gamma   90.00
#
_symmetry.space_group_name_H-M   'P 1'
#
loop_
_entity.id
_entity.type
_entity.pdbx_description
1 polymer ?
#
loop_
_entity_poly.entity_id
_entity_poly.type
_entity_poly.pdbx_seq_one_letter_code
_entity_poly.pdbx_strand_id
1 'polypeptide(L)'
;MRTLTDTERETGIGVTPEVPADTGIQTGINTGVDAGLDARVDTGIQTSAVPADLAAIDAQLAGMEPISLDELNAQARLMTRVDRKYFVPRELFLQLLSATEDDFKVLEIAGKHRFEYRTVYFDTPEFRFFRDHVQGRRQRFKVRTRTYVDSGTSHLEVKSKGYRGQTVKQRIAHPFDRPLELTGSGQNFVGSVLDTRTGASARPRYTAADLTPVLETVYDRVTLTHDHQRLTCDLDIEARNGRRSHGGPRDVLVETKSAGGVSIWDDLLQQAGIREHKVSKYCVGASLLNPELPANPWNRTIRRYFR
;
A
#
# COMPACT_ATOMS: atom_id res chain seq x y z
N MET A 1 49.11 -31.19 23.99
CA MET A 1 49.97 -30.02 23.70
C MET A 1 49.09 -28.79 23.87
N ARG A 2 48.99 -28.28 25.12
CA ARG A 2 49.31 -26.90 25.59
C ARG A 2 48.39 -25.82 24.98
N THR A 3 47.69 -24.91 25.68
CA THR A 3 47.65 -24.35 27.06
C THR A 3 46.42 -23.40 27.11
N LEU A 4 45.52 -23.42 28.13
CA LEU A 4 45.39 -22.50 29.31
C LEU A 4 45.46 -20.99 28.96
N THR A 5 44.53 -20.09 29.35
CA THR A 5 44.07 -19.66 30.71
C THR A 5 42.65 -19.03 30.64
N ASP A 6 41.65 -19.39 31.47
CA ASP A 6 41.30 -18.93 32.84
C ASP A 6 41.31 -17.40 33.11
N THR A 7 40.19 -16.85 33.64
CA THR A 7 40.04 -16.35 35.03
C THR A 7 38.62 -15.77 35.27
N GLU A 8 37.98 -16.22 36.36
CA GLU A 8 36.71 -15.76 36.97
C GLU A 8 36.85 -14.52 37.89
N ARG A 9 35.72 -13.88 38.26
CA ARG A 9 35.31 -13.34 39.60
C ARG A 9 34.08 -12.41 39.45
N GLU A 10 32.89 -12.72 40.01
CA GLU A 10 32.37 -12.42 41.39
C GLU A 10 32.27 -10.90 41.71
N THR A 11 31.28 -10.27 42.38
CA THR A 11 30.12 -10.62 43.24
C THR A 11 29.35 -9.31 43.60
N GLY A 12 28.14 -9.41 44.21
CA GLY A 12 27.53 -8.38 45.10
C GLY A 12 26.32 -7.60 44.53
N ILE A 13 25.04 -7.95 44.74
CA ILE A 13 24.15 -7.95 45.95
C ILE A 13 23.45 -6.60 46.25
N GLY A 14 22.10 -6.66 46.17
CA GLY A 14 21.14 -6.04 47.12
C GLY A 14 20.44 -4.75 46.68
N VAL A 15 19.20 -4.41 47.06
CA VAL A 15 18.05 -5.00 47.78
C VAL A 15 16.87 -4.04 47.52
N THR A 16 15.64 -4.55 47.37
CA THR A 16 14.34 -3.81 47.35
C THR A 16 13.88 -3.38 48.76
N PRO A 17 12.99 -2.39 48.92
CA PRO A 17 11.58 -2.71 49.25
C PRO A 17 10.57 -1.75 48.55
N GLU A 18 9.45 -2.22 48.01
CA GLU A 18 8.12 -2.51 48.63
C GLU A 18 7.20 -1.30 48.92
N VAL A 19 5.91 -1.56 48.61
CA VAL A 19 4.72 -0.72 48.43
C VAL A 19 4.01 -0.43 49.77
N PRO A 20 2.94 0.41 49.86
CA PRO A 20 1.54 -0.08 49.77
C PRO A 20 0.60 0.87 48.96
N ALA A 21 -0.41 0.39 48.19
CA ALA A 21 -1.77 -0.08 48.56
C ALA A 21 -2.62 1.03 49.24
N ASP A 22 -3.91 1.27 49.04
CA ASP A 22 -5.08 0.60 48.44
C ASP A 22 -6.23 1.66 48.46
N THR A 23 -7.18 1.73 47.52
CA THR A 23 -8.62 1.40 47.64
C THR A 23 -9.30 2.16 46.47
N GLY A 24 -10.27 1.70 45.68
CA GLY A 24 -11.33 0.71 45.86
C GLY A 24 -12.66 1.44 45.59
N ILE A 25 -13.43 1.01 44.58
CA ILE A 25 -14.92 0.93 44.57
C ILE A 25 -15.36 0.27 43.25
N GLN A 26 -15.96 -0.91 43.39
CA GLN A 26 -16.82 -1.57 42.41
C GLN A 26 -18.20 -0.91 42.43
N THR A 27 -18.82 -0.76 41.26
CA THR A 27 -20.25 -1.09 41.09
C THR A 27 -20.45 -1.59 39.66
N GLY A 28 -20.98 -2.81 39.54
CA GLY A 28 -21.41 -3.37 38.27
C GLY A 28 -22.87 -3.02 37.99
N ILE A 29 -23.23 -2.92 36.72
CA ILE A 29 -24.59 -3.24 36.24
C ILE A 29 -24.42 -4.00 34.93
N ASN A 30 -24.88 -5.25 34.96
CA ASN A 30 -24.97 -6.16 33.84
C ASN A 30 -26.47 -6.29 33.53
N THR A 31 -26.92 -5.83 32.37
CA THR A 31 -28.21 -6.22 31.78
C THR A 31 -28.07 -6.15 30.26
N GLY A 32 -28.11 -7.32 29.63
CA GLY A 32 -28.13 -7.44 28.18
C GLY A 32 -29.46 -6.99 27.58
N VAL A 33 -29.39 -6.58 26.32
CA VAL A 33 -30.47 -6.80 25.35
C VAL A 33 -29.80 -7.19 24.04
N ASP A 34 -30.02 -8.45 23.71
CA ASP A 34 -29.81 -9.08 22.42
C ASP A 34 -30.95 -8.64 21.50
N ALA A 35 -30.65 -7.98 20.39
CA ALA A 35 -31.58 -7.77 19.28
C ALA A 35 -30.80 -7.40 18.03
N GLY A 36 -30.75 -8.33 17.08
CA GLY A 36 -30.21 -8.11 15.75
C GLY A 36 -30.94 -6.97 15.03
N LEU A 37 -30.16 -6.20 14.28
CA LEU A 37 -30.68 -5.27 13.29
C LEU A 37 -30.06 -5.60 11.93
N ASP A 38 -30.54 -6.70 11.34
CA ASP A 38 -30.61 -6.81 9.89
C ASP A 38 -31.75 -5.91 9.42
N ALA A 39 -31.42 -4.68 9.02
CA ALA A 39 -32.32 -3.82 8.28
C ALA A 39 -31.52 -3.15 7.16
N ARG A 40 -31.49 -3.83 6.01
CA ARG A 40 -31.18 -3.20 4.72
C ARG A 40 -32.30 -2.21 4.43
N VAL A 41 -32.03 -0.93 4.64
CA VAL A 41 -32.83 0.14 4.03
C VAL A 41 -32.34 0.27 2.59
N ASP A 42 -33.16 -0.23 1.68
CA ASP A 42 -33.03 -0.03 0.25
C ASP A 42 -33.51 1.39 -0.08
N THR A 43 -32.59 2.34 -0.14
CA THR A 43 -32.83 3.66 -0.71
C THR A 43 -31.97 3.80 -1.97
N GLY A 44 -32.66 3.78 -3.11
CA GLY A 44 -32.06 3.92 -4.42
C GLY A 44 -31.11 5.11 -4.50
N ILE A 45 -29.83 4.81 -4.75
CA ILE A 45 -28.81 5.82 -4.99
C ILE A 45 -29.05 6.40 -6.37
N GLN A 46 -29.53 7.64 -6.40
CA GLN A 46 -29.43 8.50 -7.57
C GLN A 46 -27.94 8.75 -7.88
N THR A 47 -27.56 8.54 -9.12
CA THR A 47 -26.20 8.55 -9.68
C THR A 47 -25.60 9.96 -9.87
N SER A 48 -25.89 10.92 -8.99
CA SER A 48 -25.45 12.32 -9.12
C SER A 48 -24.39 12.80 -8.11
N ALA A 49 -23.98 11.97 -7.13
CA ALA A 49 -23.14 12.40 -6.01
C ALA A 49 -21.62 12.46 -6.28
N VAL A 50 -21.10 11.79 -7.32
CA VAL A 50 -19.64 11.63 -7.56
C VAL A 50 -18.86 12.95 -7.69
N PRO A 51 -19.36 14.01 -8.35
CA PRO A 51 -18.61 15.27 -8.50
C PRO A 51 -18.46 16.05 -7.18
N ALA A 52 -19.45 15.94 -6.29
CA ALA A 52 -19.50 16.74 -5.07
C ALA A 52 -18.44 16.32 -4.05
N ASP A 53 -18.19 15.03 -3.90
CA ASP A 53 -17.24 14.53 -2.90
C ASP A 53 -15.78 14.83 -3.29
N LEU A 54 -15.45 14.75 -4.58
CA LEU A 54 -14.10 15.10 -5.05
C LEU A 54 -13.82 16.58 -4.86
N ALA A 55 -14.81 17.45 -5.16
CA ALA A 55 -14.68 18.88 -4.92
C ALA A 55 -14.51 19.20 -3.43
N ALA A 56 -15.23 18.50 -2.54
CA ALA A 56 -15.09 18.66 -1.09
C ALA A 56 -13.70 18.20 -0.60
N ILE A 57 -13.19 17.07 -1.11
CA ILE A 57 -11.83 16.61 -0.81
C ILE A 57 -10.81 17.64 -1.30
N ASP A 58 -10.91 18.09 -2.55
CA ASP A 58 -9.96 19.07 -3.11
C ASP A 58 -10.00 20.39 -2.33
N ALA A 59 -11.18 20.85 -1.89
CA ALA A 59 -11.33 22.03 -1.04
C ALA A 59 -10.69 21.86 0.34
N GLN A 60 -10.87 20.70 0.98
CA GLN A 60 -10.22 20.41 2.26
C GLN A 60 -8.70 20.38 2.13
N LEU A 61 -8.17 19.74 1.08
CA LEU A 61 -6.72 19.67 0.84
C LEU A 61 -6.11 21.04 0.60
N ALA A 62 -6.84 21.94 -0.08
CA ALA A 62 -6.40 23.31 -0.32
C ALA A 62 -6.18 24.15 0.95
N GLY A 63 -6.82 23.77 2.08
CA GLY A 63 -6.64 24.41 3.39
C GLY A 63 -5.44 23.89 4.18
N MET A 64 -4.94 22.69 3.85
CA MET A 64 -3.87 22.02 4.61
C MET A 64 -2.49 22.63 4.31
N GLU A 65 -1.57 22.55 5.27
CA GLU A 65 -0.19 23.01 5.08
C GLU A 65 0.51 22.21 3.96
N PRO A 66 1.10 22.84 2.93
CA PRO A 66 1.75 22.13 1.85
C PRO A 66 3.16 21.61 2.24
N ILE A 67 3.60 20.55 1.57
CA ILE A 67 4.99 20.08 1.57
C ILE A 67 5.46 19.80 0.14
N SER A 68 6.71 20.17 -0.18
CA SER A 68 7.28 19.88 -1.49
C SER A 68 7.68 18.40 -1.65
N LEU A 69 7.81 17.97 -2.90
CA LEU A 69 8.28 16.60 -3.22
C LEU A 69 9.69 16.33 -2.68
N ASP A 70 10.57 17.32 -2.69
CA ASP A 70 11.96 17.18 -2.23
C ASP A 70 12.05 17.00 -0.71
N GLU A 71 11.32 17.82 0.05
CA GLU A 71 11.21 17.70 1.50
C GLU A 71 10.59 16.35 1.89
N LEU A 72 9.49 15.98 1.21
CA LEU A 72 8.84 14.69 1.41
C LEU A 72 9.82 13.53 1.14
N ASN A 73 10.64 13.61 0.09
CA ASN A 73 11.63 12.57 -0.21
C ASN A 73 12.78 12.52 0.80
N ALA A 74 13.22 13.66 1.34
CA ALA A 74 14.27 13.72 2.36
C ALA A 74 13.85 12.96 3.63
N GLN A 75 12.59 13.13 4.09
CA GLN A 75 12.03 12.41 5.24
C GLN A 75 11.96 10.88 5.05
N ALA A 76 11.94 10.40 3.80
CA ALA A 76 11.68 8.98 3.49
C ALA A 76 12.90 8.07 3.59
N ARG A 77 14.13 8.61 3.53
CA ARG A 77 15.34 7.84 3.18
C ARG A 77 15.90 6.96 4.29
N LEU A 78 15.38 7.03 5.52
CA LEU A 78 16.08 6.52 6.71
C LEU A 78 15.39 5.37 7.46
N MET A 79 14.28 4.81 6.98
CA MET A 79 13.44 3.95 7.84
C MET A 79 12.98 2.64 7.19
N THR A 80 13.10 1.55 7.96
CA THR A 80 12.31 0.33 7.71
C THR A 80 10.86 0.63 8.09
N ARG A 81 9.95 0.51 7.12
CA ARG A 81 8.54 0.89 7.31
C ARG A 81 7.60 -0.31 7.30
N VAL A 82 6.53 -0.19 8.08
CA VAL A 82 5.36 -1.07 8.03
C VAL A 82 4.30 -0.39 7.20
N ASP A 83 3.81 -1.08 6.17
CA ASP A 83 2.75 -0.59 5.28
C ASP A 83 1.43 -1.29 5.62
N ARG A 84 0.38 -0.53 5.96
CA ARG A 84 -0.98 -1.06 6.13
C ARG A 84 -1.90 -0.44 5.07
N LYS A 85 -2.98 -1.13 4.70
CA LYS A 85 -3.91 -0.67 3.66
C LYS A 85 -5.34 -0.81 4.10
N TYR A 86 -6.15 0.19 3.77
CA TYR A 86 -7.54 0.29 4.18
C TYR A 86 -8.38 0.76 2.99
N PHE A 87 -9.61 0.26 2.91
CA PHE A 87 -10.64 0.86 2.08
C PHE A 87 -11.46 1.76 2.99
N VAL A 88 -11.43 3.06 2.72
CA VAL A 88 -12.03 4.09 3.58
C VAL A 88 -13.15 4.76 2.79
N PRO A 89 -14.41 4.72 3.27
CA PRO A 89 -15.50 5.48 2.66
C PRO A 89 -15.13 6.95 2.53
N ARG A 90 -15.55 7.62 1.45
CA ARG A 90 -15.12 9.00 1.15
C ARG A 90 -15.56 9.99 2.23
N GLU A 91 -16.73 9.76 2.81
CA GLU A 91 -17.32 10.59 3.85
C GLU A 91 -16.47 10.51 5.12
N LEU A 92 -16.05 9.30 5.51
CA LEU A 92 -15.12 9.10 6.63
C LEU A 92 -13.74 9.66 6.30
N PHE A 93 -13.25 9.47 5.07
CA PHE A 93 -11.97 10.01 4.63
C PHE A 93 -11.93 11.54 4.78
N LEU A 94 -12.98 12.24 4.34
CA LEU A 94 -13.11 13.69 4.47
C LEU A 94 -13.18 14.13 5.94
N GLN A 95 -13.94 13.41 6.78
CA GLN A 95 -13.98 13.67 8.22
C GLN A 95 -12.60 13.53 8.86
N LEU A 96 -11.84 12.50 8.51
CA LEU A 96 -10.48 12.29 9.04
C LEU A 96 -9.49 13.34 8.51
N LEU A 97 -9.61 13.77 7.25
CA LEU A 97 -8.81 14.89 6.73
C LEU A 97 -9.02 16.16 7.56
N SER A 98 -10.28 16.54 7.80
CA SER A 98 -10.61 17.73 8.59
C SER A 98 -10.17 17.58 10.05
N ALA A 99 -10.38 16.41 10.67
CA ALA A 99 -10.00 16.16 12.05
C ALA A 99 -8.48 16.11 12.29
N THR A 100 -7.68 15.96 11.22
CA THR A 100 -6.20 15.88 11.30
C THR A 100 -5.51 16.94 10.45
N GLU A 101 -6.23 18.02 10.11
CA GLU A 101 -5.78 19.09 9.22
C GLU A 101 -4.50 19.76 9.75
N ASP A 102 -4.47 20.07 11.05
CA ASP A 102 -3.33 20.74 11.69
C ASP A 102 -2.13 19.79 11.96
N ASP A 103 -2.34 18.48 11.86
CA ASP A 103 -1.29 17.48 12.09
C ASP A 103 -0.52 17.14 10.79
N PHE A 104 -1.23 17.10 9.66
CA PHE A 104 -0.67 16.58 8.41
C PHE A 104 -0.38 17.68 7.39
N LYS A 105 0.77 17.54 6.73
CA LYS A 105 1.08 18.29 5.50
C LYS A 105 0.65 17.53 4.27
N VAL A 106 0.17 18.24 3.25
CA VAL A 106 -0.24 17.69 1.95
C VAL A 106 0.83 17.93 0.89
N LEU A 107 1.14 16.91 0.08
CA LEU A 107 2.07 17.07 -1.03
C LEU A 107 1.52 18.07 -2.05
N GLU A 108 2.29 19.11 -2.34
CA GLU A 108 2.00 20.07 -3.40
C GLU A 108 3.06 20.07 -4.49
N ILE A 109 2.61 20.04 -5.75
CA ILE A 109 3.44 20.23 -6.93
C ILE A 109 2.68 21.13 -7.90
N ALA A 110 3.24 22.30 -8.21
CA ALA A 110 2.64 23.28 -9.11
C ALA A 110 1.17 23.63 -8.73
N GLY A 111 0.90 23.83 -7.43
CA GLY A 111 -0.42 24.21 -6.92
C GLY A 111 -1.47 23.09 -6.93
N LYS A 112 -1.07 21.84 -7.22
CA LYS A 112 -1.96 20.66 -7.18
C LYS A 112 -1.64 19.77 -5.98
N HIS A 113 -2.67 19.13 -5.42
CA HIS A 113 -2.55 18.16 -4.31
C HIS A 113 -2.98 16.73 -4.69
N ARG A 114 -3.68 16.60 -5.81
CA ARG A 114 -4.16 15.34 -6.38
C ARG A 114 -3.52 15.13 -7.75
N PHE A 115 -2.96 13.95 -7.98
CA PHE A 115 -2.13 13.66 -9.15
C PHE A 115 -2.56 12.35 -9.82
N GLU A 116 -2.61 12.32 -11.16
CA GLU A 116 -2.94 11.11 -11.90
C GLU A 116 -1.71 10.20 -12.02
N TYR A 117 -1.89 8.94 -11.61
CA TYR A 117 -0.91 7.88 -11.73
C TYR A 117 -1.39 6.85 -12.74
N ARG A 118 -0.54 6.54 -13.70
CA ARG A 118 -0.70 5.38 -14.59
C ARG A 118 0.39 4.37 -14.31
N THR A 119 0.01 3.12 -14.10
CA THR A 119 0.98 2.04 -13.82
C THR A 119 0.68 0.85 -14.69
N VAL A 120 1.58 0.54 -15.63
CA VAL A 120 1.52 -0.68 -16.46
C VAL A 120 2.31 -1.77 -15.76
N TYR A 121 1.69 -2.91 -15.53
CA TYR A 121 2.31 -4.10 -14.97
C TYR A 121 2.73 -5.06 -16.08
N PHE A 122 3.91 -5.64 -15.90
CA PHE A 122 4.47 -6.64 -16.80
C PHE A 122 4.51 -8.01 -16.10
N ASP A 123 4.12 -9.05 -16.82
CA ASP A 123 4.19 -10.45 -16.42
C ASP A 123 4.38 -11.31 -17.69
N THR A 124 4.63 -12.61 -17.52
CA THR A 124 4.59 -13.54 -18.65
C THR A 124 3.15 -13.68 -19.16
N PRO A 125 2.93 -14.10 -20.42
CA PRO A 125 1.58 -14.33 -20.96
C PRO A 125 0.73 -15.26 -20.10
N GLU A 126 1.35 -16.20 -19.41
CA GLU A 126 0.62 -17.10 -18.52
C GLU A 126 0.23 -16.43 -17.21
N PHE A 127 0.80 -15.31 -16.77
CA PHE A 127 0.70 -14.70 -15.42
C PHE A 127 1.50 -15.45 -14.34
N ARG A 128 2.79 -15.67 -14.57
CA ARG A 128 3.68 -16.36 -13.60
C ARG A 128 3.88 -15.54 -12.33
N PHE A 129 4.16 -14.24 -12.40
CA PHE A 129 4.34 -13.40 -11.21
C PHE A 129 3.07 -13.31 -10.36
N PHE A 130 1.91 -13.23 -10.99
CA PHE A 130 0.63 -13.31 -10.27
C PHE A 130 0.51 -14.62 -9.50
N ARG A 131 0.75 -15.77 -10.16
CA ARG A 131 0.65 -17.08 -9.49
C ARG A 131 1.66 -17.23 -8.37
N ASP A 132 2.88 -16.70 -8.52
CA ASP A 132 3.87 -16.68 -7.46
C ASP A 132 3.37 -15.89 -6.23
N HIS A 133 2.59 -14.82 -6.43
CA HIS A 133 1.94 -14.09 -5.35
C HIS A 133 0.81 -14.88 -4.69
N VAL A 134 -0.06 -15.52 -5.48
CA VAL A 134 -1.15 -16.37 -4.97
C VAL A 134 -0.59 -17.52 -4.13
N GLN A 135 0.46 -18.18 -4.63
CA GLN A 135 1.11 -19.32 -3.99
C GLN A 135 2.04 -18.93 -2.83
N GLY A 136 2.22 -17.63 -2.57
CA GLY A 136 3.11 -17.15 -1.52
C GLY A 136 4.58 -17.52 -1.72
N ARG A 137 5.03 -17.72 -2.97
CA ARG A 137 6.40 -18.14 -3.29
C ARG A 137 7.43 -17.21 -2.66
N ARG A 138 8.51 -17.78 -2.11
CA ARG A 138 9.56 -17.03 -1.39
C ARG A 138 10.16 -15.92 -2.26
N GLN A 139 10.43 -16.25 -3.52
CA GLN A 139 10.82 -15.31 -4.55
C GLN A 139 9.59 -14.95 -5.38
N ARG A 140 9.28 -13.67 -5.44
CA ARG A 140 8.16 -13.14 -6.23
C ARG A 140 8.42 -11.69 -6.60
N PHE A 141 7.91 -11.30 -7.76
CA PHE A 141 8.24 -10.02 -8.38
C PHE A 141 6.99 -9.27 -8.81
N LYS A 142 7.10 -7.95 -8.86
CA LYS A 142 6.19 -7.09 -9.63
C LYS A 142 7.05 -6.16 -10.45
N VAL A 143 6.93 -6.26 -11.77
CA VAL A 143 7.61 -5.38 -12.72
C VAL A 143 6.57 -4.42 -13.26
N ARG A 144 6.88 -3.13 -13.27
CA ARG A 144 5.93 -2.11 -13.72
C ARG A 144 6.61 -0.84 -14.21
N THR A 145 6.07 -0.23 -15.24
CA THR A 145 6.31 1.19 -15.48
C THR A 145 5.29 1.98 -14.68
N ARG A 146 5.69 3.13 -14.17
CA ARG A 146 4.83 4.07 -13.46
C ARG A 146 5.05 5.46 -14.02
N THR A 147 4.00 5.99 -14.62
CA THR A 147 3.93 7.33 -15.17
C THR A 147 3.21 8.24 -14.19
N TYR A 148 3.87 9.35 -13.89
CA TYR A 148 3.36 10.47 -13.10
C TYR A 148 2.90 11.52 -14.10
N VAL A 149 1.60 11.56 -14.39
CA VAL A 149 1.07 12.30 -15.55
C VAL A 149 1.31 13.79 -15.40
N ASP A 150 1.00 14.35 -14.24
CA ASP A 150 1.15 15.79 -13.97
C ASP A 150 2.60 16.28 -13.98
N SER A 151 3.58 15.42 -13.67
CA SER A 151 5.00 15.80 -13.69
C SER A 151 5.72 15.41 -14.98
N GLY A 152 5.06 14.71 -15.91
CA GLY A 152 5.67 14.28 -17.16
C GLY A 152 6.80 13.25 -17.00
N THR A 153 6.87 12.55 -15.87
CA THR A 153 7.96 11.59 -15.58
C THR A 153 7.47 10.15 -15.59
N SER A 154 8.34 9.21 -15.98
CA SER A 154 8.07 7.78 -15.91
C SER A 154 9.27 6.99 -15.39
N HIS A 155 8.97 5.91 -14.67
CA HIS A 155 9.98 5.06 -14.06
C HIS A 155 9.63 3.59 -14.27
N LEU A 156 10.63 2.77 -14.57
CA LEU A 156 10.52 1.32 -14.53
C LEU A 156 10.92 0.84 -13.14
N GLU A 157 10.02 0.15 -12.45
CA GLU A 157 10.18 -0.32 -11.08
C GLU A 157 10.10 -1.84 -11.00
N VAL A 158 11.01 -2.44 -10.23
CA VAL A 158 10.93 -3.85 -9.84
C VAL A 158 10.80 -3.94 -8.33
N LYS A 159 9.69 -4.51 -7.85
CA LYS A 159 9.50 -4.88 -6.45
C LYS A 159 9.72 -6.38 -6.30
N SER A 160 10.78 -6.77 -5.60
CA SER A 160 11.12 -8.17 -5.33
C SER A 160 10.95 -8.50 -3.85
N LYS A 161 10.52 -9.72 -3.54
CA LYS A 161 10.61 -10.28 -2.18
C LYS A 161 11.58 -11.46 -2.19
N GLY A 162 12.53 -11.47 -1.25
CA GLY A 162 13.61 -12.45 -1.19
C GLY A 162 13.53 -13.48 -0.04
N TYR A 163 14.57 -14.31 0.05
CA TYR A 163 14.66 -15.49 0.93
C TYR A 163 14.51 -15.21 2.44
N ARG A 164 14.80 -13.96 2.87
CA ARG A 164 14.66 -13.45 4.25
C ARG A 164 13.43 -12.55 4.46
N GLY A 165 12.43 -12.63 3.58
CA GLY A 165 11.20 -11.84 3.67
C GLY A 165 11.37 -10.34 3.36
N GLN A 166 12.59 -9.84 3.21
CA GLN A 166 12.89 -8.47 2.82
C GLN A 166 12.32 -8.16 1.43
N THR A 167 11.66 -7.02 1.34
CA THR A 167 11.12 -6.48 0.11
C THR A 167 12.05 -5.38 -0.38
N VAL A 168 12.56 -5.52 -1.59
CA VAL A 168 13.45 -4.53 -2.21
C VAL A 168 12.74 -3.92 -3.41
N LYS A 169 12.74 -2.59 -3.47
CA LYS A 169 12.26 -1.82 -4.62
C LYS A 169 13.45 -1.18 -5.30
N GLN A 170 13.65 -1.51 -6.57
CA GLN A 170 14.63 -0.86 -7.43
C GLN A 170 13.88 -0.14 -8.55
N ARG A 171 14.43 0.96 -9.05
CA ARG A 171 13.85 1.69 -10.18
C ARG A 171 14.92 2.36 -11.03
N ILE A 172 14.59 2.58 -12.30
CA ILE A 172 15.33 3.44 -13.23
C ILE A 172 14.36 4.41 -13.91
N ALA A 173 14.88 5.49 -14.49
CA ALA A 173 14.08 6.35 -15.38
C ALA A 173 13.61 5.56 -16.60
N HIS A 174 12.43 5.88 -17.11
CA HIS A 174 11.82 5.24 -18.27
C HIS A 174 11.20 6.31 -19.20
N PRO A 175 11.21 6.11 -20.53
CA PRO A 175 10.56 7.05 -21.45
C PRO A 175 9.07 7.22 -21.15
N PHE A 176 8.62 8.47 -21.08
CA PHE A 176 7.24 8.82 -20.73
C PHE A 176 6.21 8.36 -21.79
N ASP A 177 6.60 8.43 -23.06
CA ASP A 177 5.79 8.12 -24.25
C ASP A 177 5.70 6.62 -24.57
N ARG A 178 6.50 5.77 -23.91
CA ARG A 178 6.55 4.32 -24.16
C ARG A 178 6.27 3.49 -22.90
N PRO A 179 5.17 3.73 -22.16
CA PRO A 179 4.90 3.06 -20.89
C PRO A 179 4.60 1.57 -21.03
N LEU A 180 4.16 1.11 -22.21
CA LEU A 180 3.81 -0.29 -22.49
C LEU A 180 5.03 -1.14 -22.90
N GLU A 181 6.21 -0.54 -23.00
CA GLU A 181 7.39 -1.19 -23.57
C GLU A 181 8.47 -1.42 -22.52
N LEU A 182 9.10 -2.59 -22.53
CA LEU A 182 10.39 -2.80 -21.89
C LEU A 182 11.48 -2.50 -22.92
N THR A 183 12.03 -1.28 -22.87
CA THR A 183 13.17 -0.85 -23.68
C THR A 183 14.39 -1.74 -23.45
N GLY A 184 15.41 -1.70 -24.32
CA GLY A 184 16.63 -2.49 -24.11
C GLY A 184 17.31 -2.25 -22.75
N SER A 185 17.36 -0.99 -22.29
CA SER A 185 17.85 -0.67 -20.94
C SER A 185 16.93 -1.23 -19.85
N GLY A 186 15.61 -1.19 -20.06
CA GLY A 186 14.63 -1.77 -19.16
C GLY A 186 14.72 -3.30 -19.06
N GLN A 187 14.94 -4.00 -20.18
CA GLN A 187 15.15 -5.44 -20.21
C GLN A 187 16.41 -5.83 -19.45
N ASN A 188 17.53 -5.13 -19.68
CA ASN A 188 18.78 -5.37 -18.96
C ASN A 188 18.62 -5.14 -17.45
N PHE A 189 17.94 -4.05 -17.07
CA PHE A 189 17.66 -3.76 -15.66
C PHE A 189 16.80 -4.84 -15.02
N VAL A 190 15.68 -5.23 -15.64
CA VAL A 190 14.80 -6.27 -15.12
C VAL A 190 15.54 -7.61 -15.03
N GLY A 191 16.26 -8.00 -16.09
CA GLY A 191 17.06 -9.23 -16.13
C GLY A 191 18.04 -9.30 -14.95
N SER A 192 18.79 -8.23 -14.72
CA SER A 192 19.74 -8.18 -13.59
C SER A 192 19.08 -8.42 -12.22
N VAL A 193 17.87 -7.91 -12.00
CA VAL A 193 17.14 -8.09 -10.74
C VAL A 193 16.56 -9.51 -10.60
N LEU A 194 16.10 -10.10 -11.71
CA LEU A 194 15.59 -11.47 -11.74
C LEU A 194 16.73 -12.46 -11.46
N ASP A 195 17.84 -12.34 -12.17
CA ASP A 195 19.00 -13.26 -12.12
C ASP A 195 19.70 -13.26 -10.77
N THR A 196 19.91 -12.07 -10.18
CA THR A 196 20.55 -11.91 -8.86
C THR A 196 19.81 -12.69 -7.77
N ARG A 197 18.51 -12.96 -7.96
CA ARG A 197 17.65 -13.55 -6.93
C ARG A 197 17.34 -15.03 -7.14
N THR A 198 17.52 -15.57 -8.36
CA THR A 198 17.30 -17.00 -8.66
C THR A 198 18.50 -17.87 -8.26
N GLY A 199 19.69 -17.28 -8.09
CA GLY A 199 20.92 -17.98 -7.74
C GLY A 199 21.58 -18.65 -8.96
N ALA A 200 22.92 -18.72 -8.97
CA ALA A 200 23.73 -19.10 -10.14
C ALA A 200 23.55 -20.56 -10.63
N SER A 201 22.87 -21.42 -9.87
CA SER A 201 22.80 -22.87 -10.13
C SER A 201 21.47 -23.36 -10.70
N ALA A 202 20.49 -22.47 -10.92
CA ALA A 202 19.20 -22.83 -11.50
C ALA A 202 18.93 -22.03 -12.77
N ARG A 203 18.48 -22.69 -13.85
CA ARG A 203 17.97 -21.99 -15.03
C ARG A 203 16.78 -21.11 -14.59
N PRO A 204 16.76 -19.82 -14.96
CA PRO A 204 15.65 -18.94 -14.61
C PRO A 204 14.35 -19.47 -15.22
N ARG A 205 13.26 -19.46 -14.46
CA ARG A 205 11.94 -19.92 -14.91
C ARG A 205 11.31 -19.01 -15.98
N TYR A 206 11.82 -17.79 -16.07
CA TYR A 206 11.41 -16.71 -16.96
C TYR A 206 12.52 -15.66 -16.96
N THR A 207 12.61 -14.90 -18.04
CA THR A 207 13.57 -13.83 -18.28
C THR A 207 12.83 -12.51 -18.52
N ALA A 208 13.55 -11.40 -18.59
CA ALA A 208 12.95 -10.12 -18.94
C ALA A 208 12.31 -10.11 -20.35
N ALA A 209 12.82 -10.95 -21.26
CA ALA A 209 12.31 -11.07 -22.63
C ALA A 209 10.94 -11.76 -22.70
N ASP A 210 10.58 -12.55 -21.68
CA ASP A 210 9.28 -13.24 -21.60
C ASP A 210 8.16 -12.32 -21.10
N LEU A 211 8.48 -11.08 -20.69
CA LEU A 211 7.53 -10.18 -20.07
C LEU A 211 6.81 -9.30 -21.09
N THR A 212 5.50 -9.21 -20.93
CA THR A 212 4.61 -8.38 -21.75
C THR A 212 3.75 -7.49 -20.84
N PRO A 213 3.25 -6.34 -21.30
CA PRO A 213 2.28 -5.56 -20.53
C PRO A 213 0.99 -6.37 -20.38
N VAL A 214 0.57 -6.65 -19.14
CA VAL A 214 -0.61 -7.49 -18.86
C VAL A 214 -1.81 -6.72 -18.35
N LEU A 215 -1.59 -5.58 -17.69
CA LEU A 215 -2.64 -4.65 -17.28
C LEU A 215 -2.07 -3.28 -16.94
N GLU A 216 -2.92 -2.27 -16.99
CA GLU A 216 -2.68 -0.93 -16.49
C GLU A 216 -3.64 -0.62 -15.34
N THR A 217 -3.16 0.12 -14.34
CA THR A 217 -4.01 0.75 -13.33
C THR A 217 -3.89 2.26 -13.41
N VAL A 218 -5.03 2.95 -13.44
CA VAL A 218 -5.14 4.42 -13.42
C VAL A 218 -5.82 4.83 -12.12
N TYR A 219 -5.33 5.86 -11.45
CA TYR A 219 -5.91 6.38 -10.21
C TYR A 219 -5.36 7.76 -9.91
N ASP A 220 -6.12 8.52 -9.15
CA ASP A 220 -5.62 9.76 -8.55
C ASP A 220 -5.03 9.48 -7.16
N ARG A 221 -3.94 10.17 -6.84
CA ARG A 221 -3.27 10.03 -5.54
C ARG A 221 -3.15 11.36 -4.83
N VAL A 222 -3.56 11.36 -3.58
CA VAL A 222 -3.21 12.35 -2.57
C VAL A 222 -2.12 11.75 -1.67
N THR A 223 -1.16 12.56 -1.24
CA THR A 223 -0.10 12.13 -0.32
C THR A 223 -0.04 13.09 0.86
N LEU A 224 -0.14 12.54 2.06
CA LEU A 224 -0.05 13.28 3.32
C LEU A 224 1.16 12.80 4.11
N THR A 225 1.70 13.66 4.96
CA THR A 225 2.81 13.32 5.84
C THR A 225 2.66 14.01 7.19
N HIS A 226 3.02 13.31 8.25
CA HIS A 226 3.11 13.83 9.61
C HIS A 226 4.36 13.18 10.24
N ASP A 227 5.33 13.99 10.64
CA ASP A 227 6.66 13.54 11.07
C ASP A 227 7.29 12.51 10.11
N HIS A 228 7.36 11.26 10.56
CA HIS A 228 7.93 10.11 9.87
C HIS A 228 6.87 9.19 9.25
N GLN A 229 5.60 9.54 9.38
CA GLN A 229 4.46 8.83 8.84
C GLN A 229 4.12 9.37 7.45
N ARG A 230 3.81 8.48 6.50
CA ARG A 230 3.31 8.85 5.18
C ARG A 230 2.03 8.11 4.86
N LEU A 231 1.05 8.85 4.37
CA LEU A 231 -0.16 8.29 3.80
C LEU A 231 -0.16 8.49 2.31
N THR A 232 -0.60 7.48 1.59
CA THR A 232 -0.97 7.65 0.19
C THR A 232 -2.39 7.17 0.01
N CYS A 233 -3.23 8.03 -0.54
CA CYS A 233 -4.67 7.85 -0.64
C CYS A 233 -5.01 7.78 -2.11
N ASP A 234 -5.37 6.59 -2.60
CA ASP A 234 -5.65 6.35 -4.01
C ASP A 234 -7.15 6.33 -4.26
N LEU A 235 -7.63 7.23 -5.11
CA LEU A 235 -9.03 7.43 -5.47
C LEU A 235 -9.30 6.88 -6.87
N ASP A 236 -10.55 6.46 -7.11
CA ASP A 236 -11.08 6.12 -8.43
C ASP A 236 -10.19 5.16 -9.23
N ILE A 237 -9.74 4.10 -8.56
CA ILE A 237 -8.80 3.14 -9.14
C ILE A 237 -9.48 2.38 -10.27
N GLU A 238 -9.01 2.53 -11.49
CA GLU A 238 -9.42 1.72 -12.64
C GLU A 238 -8.33 0.69 -12.96
N ALA A 239 -8.73 -0.54 -13.32
CA ALA A 239 -7.84 -1.53 -13.92
C ALA A 239 -8.30 -1.84 -15.35
N ARG A 240 -7.36 -1.89 -16.31
CA ARG A 240 -7.66 -2.19 -17.72
C ARG A 240 -6.56 -3.00 -18.40
N ASN A 241 -6.88 -3.76 -19.45
CA ASN A 241 -5.90 -4.54 -20.24
C ASN A 241 -6.11 -4.41 -21.76
N GLY A 242 -6.69 -3.29 -22.21
CA GLY A 242 -7.02 -3.04 -23.62
C GLY A 242 -8.24 -3.79 -24.14
N ARG A 243 -8.66 -4.89 -23.49
CA ARG A 243 -9.88 -5.65 -23.83
C ARG A 243 -11.02 -5.38 -22.86
N ARG A 244 -10.68 -5.24 -21.58
CA ARG A 244 -11.63 -5.01 -20.48
C ARG A 244 -11.14 -3.85 -19.64
N SER A 245 -12.08 -3.16 -19.02
CA SER A 245 -11.85 -2.22 -17.92
C SER A 245 -12.75 -2.59 -16.76
N HIS A 246 -12.28 -2.31 -15.54
CA HIS A 246 -13.02 -2.48 -14.32
C HIS A 246 -12.72 -1.30 -13.38
N GLY A 247 -13.76 -0.54 -13.05
CA GLY A 247 -13.69 0.50 -12.02
C GLY A 247 -13.56 -0.11 -10.62
N GLY A 248 -12.78 0.54 -9.76
CA GLY A 248 -12.58 0.16 -8.37
C GLY A 248 -13.73 0.61 -7.47
N PRO A 249 -13.62 0.37 -6.15
CA PRO A 249 -14.56 0.93 -5.20
C PRO A 249 -14.58 2.46 -5.26
N ARG A 250 -15.70 3.03 -4.83
CA ARG A 250 -15.80 4.45 -4.48
C ARG A 250 -14.90 4.80 -3.28
N ASP A 251 -14.67 3.84 -2.38
CA ASP A 251 -13.75 3.96 -1.24
C ASP A 251 -12.34 4.39 -1.66
N VAL A 252 -11.71 5.20 -0.81
CA VAL A 252 -10.31 5.58 -0.94
C VAL A 252 -9.43 4.44 -0.44
N LEU A 253 -8.50 3.97 -1.26
CA LEU A 253 -7.49 3.01 -0.81
C LEU A 253 -6.36 3.77 -0.13
N VAL A 254 -6.44 3.87 1.20
CA VAL A 254 -5.44 4.51 2.05
C VAL A 254 -4.32 3.51 2.38
N GLU A 255 -3.07 3.90 2.16
CA GLU A 255 -1.88 3.15 2.59
C GLU A 255 -1.05 4.00 3.56
N THR A 256 -1.08 3.62 4.83
CA THR A 256 -0.25 4.21 5.90
C THR A 256 1.14 3.58 5.88
N LYS A 257 2.17 4.37 6.17
CA LYS A 257 3.58 3.95 6.20
C LYS A 257 4.27 4.58 7.40
N SER A 258 4.67 3.77 8.36
CA SER A 258 5.29 4.21 9.62
C SER A 258 6.57 3.42 9.92
N ALA A 259 7.46 3.95 10.77
CA ALA A 259 8.76 3.34 11.10
C ALA A 259 8.71 2.12 12.04
N GLY A 260 7.53 1.53 12.27
CA GLY A 260 7.33 0.38 13.16
C GLY A 260 6.20 0.52 14.17
N GLY A 261 5.65 1.73 14.35
CA GLY A 261 4.49 2.00 15.20
C GLY A 261 3.14 1.93 14.47
N VAL A 262 2.06 2.01 15.23
CA VAL A 262 0.73 2.32 14.70
C VAL A 262 0.72 3.80 14.32
N SER A 263 0.28 4.14 13.10
CA SER A 263 0.14 5.54 12.68
C SER A 263 -1.13 6.17 13.28
N ILE A 264 -1.20 7.51 13.34
CA ILE A 264 -2.39 8.23 13.84
C ILE A 264 -3.65 7.72 13.12
N TRP A 265 -3.56 7.58 11.81
CA TRP A 265 -4.66 7.07 11.00
C TRP A 265 -4.93 5.58 11.16
N ASP A 266 -3.94 4.75 11.50
CA ASP A 266 -4.21 3.33 11.80
C ASP A 266 -5.14 3.21 13.02
N ASP A 267 -4.92 4.02 14.07
CA ASP A 267 -5.76 4.05 15.28
C ASP A 267 -7.15 4.62 14.99
N LEU A 268 -7.24 5.77 14.32
CA LEU A 268 -8.52 6.39 13.95
C LEU A 268 -9.37 5.46 13.08
N LEU A 269 -8.76 4.80 12.10
CA LEU A 269 -9.45 3.83 11.24
C LEU A 269 -9.92 2.61 12.03
N GLN A 270 -9.12 2.12 12.98
CA GLN A 270 -9.52 1.02 13.84
C GLN A 270 -10.72 1.40 14.73
N GLN A 271 -10.72 2.60 15.33
CA GLN A 271 -11.83 3.10 16.14
C GLN A 271 -13.11 3.27 15.32
N ALA A 272 -12.99 3.68 14.05
CA ALA A 272 -14.10 3.73 13.09
C ALA A 272 -14.52 2.34 12.54
N GLY A 273 -13.93 1.25 13.03
CA GLY A 273 -14.26 -0.12 12.61
C GLY A 273 -13.70 -0.53 11.23
N ILE A 274 -12.84 0.28 10.63
CA ILE A 274 -12.17 -0.01 9.36
C ILE A 274 -10.99 -0.95 9.60
N ARG A 275 -10.95 -2.05 8.86
CA ARG A 275 -9.93 -3.11 9.04
C ARG A 275 -8.87 -3.07 7.95
N GLU A 276 -7.66 -3.50 8.32
CA GLU A 276 -6.54 -3.65 7.38
C GLU A 276 -6.83 -4.73 6.31
N HIS A 277 -6.37 -4.50 5.09
CA HIS A 277 -6.46 -5.40 3.95
C HIS A 277 -5.09 -5.71 3.31
N LYS A 278 -4.80 -6.99 3.09
CA LYS A 278 -3.62 -7.44 2.32
C LYS A 278 -3.89 -7.39 0.82
N VAL A 279 -3.80 -6.20 0.24
CA VAL A 279 -4.17 -5.98 -1.17
C VAL A 279 -3.02 -5.46 -2.03
N SER A 280 -3.13 -5.74 -3.32
CA SER A 280 -2.19 -5.35 -4.36
C SER A 280 -2.99 -4.94 -5.58
N LYS A 281 -2.85 -3.68 -6.03
CA LYS A 281 -3.51 -3.20 -7.25
C LYS A 281 -3.28 -4.13 -8.44
N TYR A 282 -2.05 -4.63 -8.61
CA TYR A 282 -1.72 -5.64 -9.61
C TYR A 282 -2.57 -6.91 -9.50
N CYS A 283 -2.63 -7.51 -8.31
CA CYS A 283 -3.22 -8.83 -8.16
C CYS A 283 -4.75 -8.76 -8.16
N VAL A 284 -5.31 -7.71 -7.58
CA VAL A 284 -6.74 -7.46 -7.62
C VAL A 284 -7.15 -7.12 -9.05
N GLY A 285 -6.44 -6.21 -9.73
CA GLY A 285 -6.69 -5.86 -11.13
C GLY A 285 -6.58 -7.07 -12.07
N ALA A 286 -5.55 -7.90 -11.93
CA ALA A 286 -5.39 -9.12 -12.72
C ALA A 286 -6.57 -10.08 -12.52
N SER A 287 -6.99 -10.28 -11.27
CA SER A 287 -8.15 -11.12 -10.92
C SER A 287 -9.48 -10.60 -11.49
N LEU A 288 -9.67 -9.27 -11.52
CA LEU A 288 -10.88 -8.65 -12.06
C LEU A 288 -10.95 -8.75 -13.58
N LEU A 289 -9.82 -8.57 -14.26
CA LEU A 289 -9.73 -8.56 -15.72
C LEU A 289 -9.68 -9.96 -16.33
N ASN A 290 -9.26 -10.97 -15.55
CA ASN A 290 -9.08 -12.36 -15.98
C ASN A 290 -9.74 -13.32 -14.96
N PRO A 291 -11.07 -13.52 -15.03
CA PRO A 291 -11.83 -14.30 -14.05
C PRO A 291 -11.39 -15.76 -13.89
N GLU A 292 -10.65 -16.30 -14.87
CA GLU A 292 -10.06 -17.64 -14.84
C GLU A 292 -8.82 -17.76 -13.92
N LEU A 293 -8.24 -16.63 -13.51
CA LEU A 293 -7.09 -16.63 -12.59
C LEU A 293 -7.51 -17.01 -11.15
N PRO A 294 -6.69 -17.80 -10.43
CA PRO A 294 -7.02 -18.22 -9.07
C PRO A 294 -6.88 -17.06 -8.07
N ALA A 295 -7.98 -16.35 -7.81
CA ALA A 295 -8.03 -15.15 -6.97
C ALA A 295 -8.31 -15.40 -5.48
N ASN A 296 -8.19 -16.65 -4.99
CA ASN A 296 -8.59 -17.07 -3.64
C ASN A 296 -8.15 -16.12 -2.51
N PRO A 297 -6.89 -15.63 -2.45
CA PRO A 297 -6.46 -14.71 -1.39
C PRO A 297 -7.21 -13.37 -1.36
N TRP A 298 -7.81 -12.97 -2.49
CA TRP A 298 -8.47 -11.67 -2.65
C TRP A 298 -9.99 -11.77 -2.84
N ASN A 299 -10.57 -12.97 -2.90
CA ASN A 299 -12.01 -13.17 -3.09
C ASN A 299 -12.87 -12.40 -2.08
N ARG A 300 -12.45 -12.31 -0.81
CA ARG A 300 -13.18 -11.53 0.20
C ARG A 300 -13.14 -10.04 -0.09
N THR A 301 -11.97 -9.50 -0.46
CA THR A 301 -11.82 -8.09 -0.84
C THR A 301 -12.62 -7.77 -2.09
N ILE A 302 -12.48 -8.58 -3.13
CA ILE A 302 -13.17 -8.38 -4.41
C ILE A 302 -14.69 -8.36 -4.20
N ARG A 303 -15.23 -9.34 -3.47
CA ARG A 303 -16.67 -9.39 -3.18
C ARG A 303 -17.20 -8.23 -2.33
N ARG A 304 -16.35 -7.62 -1.52
CA ARG A 304 -16.77 -6.55 -0.60
C ARG A 304 -16.69 -5.16 -1.23
N TYR A 305 -15.72 -4.93 -2.10
CA TYR A 305 -15.39 -3.57 -2.58
C TYR A 305 -15.42 -3.42 -4.11
N PHE A 306 -15.44 -4.52 -4.87
CA PHE A 306 -15.31 -4.47 -6.33
C PHE A 306 -16.46 -5.19 -7.04
N ARG A 307 -17.54 -5.53 -6.33
CA ARG A 307 -18.74 -6.20 -6.86
C ARG A 307 -19.98 -5.65 -6.18
#